data_AF-C3X1S6-F1
#
_entry.id   AF-C3X1S6-F1
#
_cell.length_a   1.000
_cell.length_b   1.000
_cell.length_c   1.000
_cell.angle_alpha   90.00
_cell.angle_beta   90.00
_cell.angle_gamma   90.00
#
_symmetry.space_group_name_H-M   'P 1'
#
loop_
_entity.id
_entity.type
_entity.pdbx_description
1 polymer ?
#
loop_
_entity_poly.entity_id
_entity_poly.type
_entity_poly.pdbx_seq_one_letter_code
_entity_poly.pdbx_strand_id
1 'polypeptide(L)' 'MDDLKNDLKYLSDIYGWGIEDKKEIWLATKDNPEMQEYWSRLASAYRQGYFPAKQNHYMRLMEWERRQML' A
#
# COMPACT_ATOMS: atom_id res chain seq x y z
N MET A 1 -7.92 -7.52 -12.15
CA MET A 1 -8.52 -7.78 -10.80
C MET A 1 -7.59 -8.61 -9.92
N ASP A 2 -6.69 -9.43 -10.50
CA ASP A 2 -5.66 -10.17 -9.75
C ASP A 2 -4.55 -9.29 -9.15
N ASP A 3 -4.25 -8.13 -9.73
CA ASP A 3 -3.19 -7.24 -9.25
C ASP A 3 -3.42 -6.73 -7.83
N LEU A 4 -4.65 -6.26 -7.53
CA LEU A 4 -5.00 -5.77 -6.20
C LEU A 4 -4.87 -6.84 -5.12
N LYS A 5 -5.25 -8.10 -5.40
CA LYS A 5 -5.10 -9.20 -4.43
C LYS A 5 -3.64 -9.48 -4.14
N ASN A 6 -2.78 -9.41 -5.16
CA ASN A 6 -1.34 -9.58 -5.02
C ASN A 6 -0.71 -8.40 -4.26
N ASP A 7 -1.16 -7.17 -4.51
CA ASP A 7 -0.73 -5.96 -3.80
C ASP A 7 -1.10 -6.03 -2.31
N LEU A 8 -2.34 -6.40 -1.99
CA LEU A 8 -2.78 -6.56 -0.60
C LEU A 8 -2.05 -7.71 0.10
N LYS A 9 -1.74 -8.80 -0.61
CA LYS A 9 -0.92 -9.89 -0.08
C LYS A 9 0.50 -9.40 0.24
N TYR A 10 1.12 -8.68 -0.69
CA TYR A 10 2.45 -8.13 -0.51
C TYR A 10 2.52 -7.16 0.69
N LEU A 11 1.55 -6.24 0.79
CA LEU A 11 1.47 -5.31 1.92
C LEU A 11 1.18 -6.03 3.23
N SER A 12 0.35 -7.07 3.21
CA SER A 12 0.10 -7.89 4.39
C SER A 12 1.37 -8.52 4.95
N ASP A 13 2.27 -9.00 4.09
CA ASP A 13 3.51 -9.63 4.54
C ASP A 13 4.46 -8.57 5.16
N ILE A 14 4.42 -7.34 4.66
CA ILE A 14 5.20 -6.21 5.18
C ILE A 14 4.69 -5.72 6.53
N TYR A 15 3.38 -5.52 6.65
CA TYR A 15 2.76 -4.98 7.86
C TYR A 15 2.41 -6.06 8.90
N GLY A 16 2.56 -7.34 8.55
CA GLY A 16 2.27 -8.45 9.45
C GLY A 16 0.76 -8.64 9.71
N TRP A 17 -0.09 -8.34 8.73
CA TRP A 17 -1.55 -8.42 8.88
C TRP A 17 -2.02 -9.85 9.15
N GLY A 18 -2.82 -10.00 10.22
CA GLY A 18 -3.48 -11.23 10.58
C GLY A 18 -4.68 -11.55 9.69
N ILE A 19 -5.39 -12.63 10.02
CA ILE A 19 -6.58 -13.06 9.26
C ILE A 19 -7.70 -12.01 9.38
N GLU A 20 -7.88 -11.41 10.55
CA GLU A 20 -8.92 -10.42 10.80
C GLU A 20 -8.63 -9.11 10.06
N ASP A 21 -7.40 -8.59 10.14
CA ASP A 21 -6.95 -7.41 9.40
C ASP A 21 -7.19 -7.55 7.89
N LYS A 22 -6.77 -8.70 7.32
CA LYS A 22 -6.97 -9.01 5.89
C LYS A 22 -8.44 -8.95 5.50
N LYS A 23 -9.32 -9.46 6.36
CA LYS A 23 -10.77 -9.49 6.11
C LYS A 23 -11.35 -8.07 6.15
N GLU A 24 -10.99 -7.29 7.15
CA GLU A 24 -11.44 -5.90 7.28
C GLU A 24 -10.95 -5.03 6.13
N ILE A 25 -9.66 -5.11 5.79
CA ILE A 25 -9.06 -4.36 4.69
C ILE A 25 -9.71 -4.76 3.37
N TRP A 26 -9.90 -6.06 3.12
CA TRP A 26 -10.59 -6.52 1.91
C TRP A 26 -12.03 -5.99 1.83
N LEU A 27 -12.78 -6.04 2.94
CA LEU A 27 -14.16 -5.53 2.98
C LEU A 27 -14.22 -4.02 2.71
N ALA A 28 -13.31 -3.24 3.28
CA ALA A 28 -13.22 -1.80 3.05
C ALA A 28 -12.78 -1.44 1.62
N THR A 29 -12.05 -2.34 0.96
CA THR A 29 -11.40 -2.07 -0.33
C THR A 29 -12.19 -2.57 -1.54
N LYS A 30 -12.82 -3.74 -1.46
CA LYS A 30 -13.39 -4.46 -2.62
C LYS A 30 -14.43 -3.64 -3.41
N ASP A 31 -15.16 -2.75 -2.74
CA ASP A 31 -16.23 -1.94 -3.35
C ASP A 31 -15.88 -0.44 -3.38
N ASN A 32 -14.66 -0.06 -3.00
CA ASN A 32 -14.20 1.33 -2.97
C ASN A 32 -13.02 1.55 -3.95
N PRO A 33 -13.26 2.09 -5.16
CA PRO A 33 -12.23 2.31 -6.16
C PRO A 33 -11.04 3.15 -5.69
N GLU A 34 -11.28 4.18 -4.87
CA GLU A 34 -10.20 5.04 -4.34
C GLU A 34 -9.28 4.25 -3.42
N MET A 35 -9.83 3.35 -2.60
CA MET A 35 -9.04 2.46 -1.75
C MET A 35 -8.24 1.46 -2.59
N GLN A 36 -8.83 0.91 -3.65
CA GLN A 36 -8.12 0.00 -4.56
C GLN A 36 -6.92 0.68 -5.21
N GLU A 37 -7.08 1.91 -5.68
CA GLU A 37 -6.00 2.71 -6.25
C GLU A 37 -4.92 3.01 -5.19
N TYR A 38 -5.35 3.44 -4.00
CA TYR A 38 -4.44 3.73 -2.89
C TYR A 38 -3.55 2.53 -2.55
N TRP A 39 -4.12 1.33 -2.39
CA TRP A 39 -3.34 0.14 -2.07
C TRP A 39 -2.39 -0.27 -3.18
N SER A 40 -2.81 -0.15 -4.44
CA SER A 40 -1.98 -0.46 -5.60
C SER A 40 -0.78 0.50 -5.68
N ARG A 41 -1.01 1.79 -5.44
CA ARG A 41 0.04 2.82 -5.37
C ARG A 41 1.00 2.59 -4.21
N LEU A 42 0.47 2.26 -3.03
CA LEU A 42 1.28 1.94 -1.86
C LEU A 42 2.17 0.73 -2.13
N ALA A 43 1.62 -0.37 -2.66
CA ALA A 43 2.38 -1.57 -2.99
C ALA A 43 3.47 -1.28 -4.03
N SER A 44 3.14 -0.52 -5.07
CA SER A 44 4.12 -0.07 -6.08
C SER A 44 5.25 0.75 -5.46
N ALA A 45 4.93 1.71 -4.60
CA ALA A 45 5.94 2.54 -3.92
C ALA A 45 6.87 1.68 -3.05
N TYR A 46 6.32 0.74 -2.27
CA TYR A 46 7.11 -0.18 -1.46
C TYR A 46 8.06 -1.04 -2.31
N ARG A 47 7.61 -1.54 -3.47
CA ARG A 47 8.48 -2.26 -4.42
C ARG A 47 9.61 -1.40 -4.98
N GLN A 48 9.41 -0.09 -5.03
CA GLN A 48 10.41 0.90 -5.48
C GLN A 48 11.28 1.44 -4.34
N GLY A 49 11.15 0.91 -3.12
CA GLY A 49 11.99 1.27 -1.98
C GLY A 49 11.43 2.39 -1.09
N TYR A 50 10.16 2.77 -1.25
CA TYR A 50 9.48 3.62 -0.29
C TYR A 50 9.19 2.85 1.01
N PHE A 51 9.72 3.37 2.12
CA PHE A 51 9.37 2.89 3.46
C PHE A 51 9.20 4.10 4.39
N PRO A 52 8.02 4.35 4.98
CA PRO A 52 7.86 5.41 5.97
C PRO A 52 8.67 5.06 7.22
N ALA A 53 9.83 5.68 7.37
CA ALA A 53 10.80 5.39 8.41
C ALA A 53 11.37 6.70 8.98
N LYS A 54 12.00 6.62 10.15
CA LYS A 54 12.66 7.79 10.74
C LYS A 54 13.70 8.42 9.79
N GLN A 55 14.37 7.59 8.99
CA GLN A 55 15.40 7.99 8.03
C GLN A 55 14.86 8.86 6.88
N ASN A 56 13.57 8.72 6.53
CA ASN A 56 12.91 9.59 5.56
C ASN A 56 11.91 10.55 6.23
N HIS A 57 12.07 10.82 7.53
CA HIS A 57 11.20 11.71 8.31
C HIS A 57 9.72 11.32 8.28
N TYR A 58 9.40 10.03 8.15
CA TYR A 58 8.03 9.55 7.98
C TYR A 58 7.34 10.23 6.78
N MET A 59 8.06 10.36 5.68
CA MET A 59 7.55 10.91 4.42
C MET A 59 6.25 10.19 4.05
N ARG A 60 5.24 10.96 3.63
CA ARG A 60 3.95 10.42 3.17
C ARG A 60 4.08 9.90 1.74
N LEU A 61 3.22 8.95 1.38
CA LEU A 61 3.19 8.32 0.05
C LEU A 61 3.14 9.36 -1.08
N MET A 62 2.20 10.30 -1.02
CA MET A 62 2.06 11.33 -2.06
C MET A 62 3.29 12.24 -2.20
N GLU A 63 3.98 12.52 -1.10
CA GLU A 63 5.21 13.31 -1.12
C GLU A 63 6.35 12.54 -1.78
N TRP A 64 6.43 11.24 -1.51
CA TRP A 64 7.43 10.37 -2.12
C TRP A 64 7.17 10.16 -3.62
N GLU A 65 5.93 9.90 -4.02
CA GLU A 65 5.53 9.75 -5.42
C GLU A 65 5.87 11.01 -6.22
N ARG A 66 5.60 12.20 -5.67
CA ARG A 66 5.97 13.48 -6.28
C ARG A 66 7.48 13.59 -6.55
N ARG A 67 8.33 13.03 -5.69
CA ARG A 67 9.80 13.05 -5.85
C ARG A 67 10.32 12.06 -6.89
N GLN A 68 9.58 10.99 -7.19
CA GLN A 68 9.97 10.04 -8.25
C GLN A 68 9.60 10.52 -9.66
N MET A 69 8.71 11.52 -9.77
CA MET A 69 8.32 12.13 -11.05
C MET A 69 9.22 13.30 -11.48
N LEU A 70 10.23 13.64 -10.67
CA LEU A 70 11.26 14.66 -10.94
C LEU A 70 12.58 13.98 -11.31
#